data_AF-A0A960W8W2-F1
#
_entry.id   AF-A0A960W8W2-F1
#
_cell.length_a   1.000
_cell.length_b   1.000
_cell.length_c   1.000
_cell.angle_alpha   90.00
_cell.angle_beta   90.00
_cell.angle_gamma   90.00
#
_symmetry.space_group_name_H-M   'P 1'
#
loop_
_entity.id
_entity.type
_entity.pdbx_description
1 polymer ?
#
loop_
_entity_poly.entity_id
_entity_poly.type
_entity_poly.pdbx_seq_one_letter_code
_entity_poly.pdbx_strand_id
1 'polypeptide(L)'
;MKKIVFMLCVIVIAASNGHADSRSNTYKWSQLPDLSITGRDIGATEPTVLADDWECLNGLPITDIHWWGSYLGWEEANPTPDTFSAPHPDAFNFSMHTDVPLPNQFGYSFPGQLINGAQALQGQYTVELIGTIDKGGIFEHVFQYNFDLTDPWFQQQGLIYWLDISASYNDPIGNFLWGWHTAKTQWNDSAVIAIPGAAPGWIPIEPTGEKVDLAFELSTVPEPGVMILFGFGIIGWFVRRRNRM
;
A
#
# COMPACT_ATOMS: atom_id res chain seq x y z
N MET A 1 -18.64 1.62 -66.03
CA MET A 1 -18.63 2.84 -65.21
C MET A 1 -19.90 2.90 -64.34
N LYS A 2 -19.84 2.48 -63.07
CA LYS A 2 -20.79 2.86 -62.02
C LYS A 2 -20.01 2.92 -60.69
N LYS A 3 -20.10 4.07 -60.02
CA LYS A 3 -19.26 4.50 -58.89
C LYS A 3 -19.71 3.79 -57.60
N ILE A 4 -18.77 3.21 -56.86
CA ILE A 4 -19.00 2.71 -55.49
C ILE A 4 -18.74 3.88 -54.53
N VAL A 5 -19.75 4.25 -53.76
CA VAL A 5 -19.68 5.29 -52.73
C VAL A 5 -19.13 4.65 -51.46
N PHE A 6 -17.99 5.14 -50.96
CA PHE A 6 -17.45 4.78 -49.65
C PHE A 6 -18.01 5.75 -48.60
N MET A 7 -18.80 5.23 -47.66
CA MET A 7 -19.32 5.99 -46.52
C MET A 7 -18.26 5.99 -45.42
N LEU A 8 -17.66 7.15 -45.16
CA LEU A 8 -16.73 7.37 -44.05
C LEU A 8 -17.55 7.63 -42.77
N CYS A 9 -17.54 6.70 -41.82
CA CYS A 9 -18.00 6.99 -40.46
C CYS A 9 -16.89 7.75 -39.73
N VAL A 10 -17.11 9.03 -39.50
CA VAL A 10 -16.28 9.85 -38.60
C VAL A 10 -16.74 9.55 -37.17
N ILE A 11 -15.90 8.85 -36.41
CA ILE A 11 -16.08 8.71 -34.96
C ILE A 11 -15.45 9.95 -34.33
N VAL A 12 -16.30 10.84 -33.82
CA VAL A 12 -15.87 11.97 -32.98
C VAL A 12 -15.64 11.40 -31.58
N ILE A 13 -14.38 11.27 -31.19
CA ILE A 13 -14.02 11.01 -29.79
C ILE A 13 -14.08 12.36 -29.08
N ALA A 14 -15.07 12.54 -28.21
CA ALA A 14 -15.09 13.64 -27.26
C ALA A 14 -13.94 13.42 -26.27
N ALA A 15 -12.90 14.25 -26.35
CA ALA A 15 -11.88 14.32 -25.32
C ALA A 15 -12.52 14.95 -24.07
N SER A 16 -12.88 14.15 -23.09
CA SER A 16 -13.10 14.66 -21.73
C SER A 16 -11.76 15.10 -21.19
N ASN A 17 -11.64 16.37 -20.79
CA ASN A 17 -10.49 16.89 -20.05
C ASN A 17 -10.47 16.27 -18.64
N GLY A 18 -10.14 14.99 -18.54
CA GLY A 18 -9.61 14.40 -17.33
C GLY A 18 -8.11 14.59 -17.39
N HIS A 19 -7.52 15.22 -16.37
CA HIS A 19 -6.10 15.09 -16.12
C HIS A 19 -5.86 13.62 -15.79
N ALA A 20 -5.56 12.81 -16.82
CA ALA A 20 -5.12 11.45 -16.64
C ALA A 20 -3.74 11.51 -16.01
N ASP A 21 -3.63 11.05 -14.77
CA ASP A 21 -2.36 10.53 -14.30
C ASP A 21 -1.90 9.48 -15.32
N SER A 22 -0.71 9.67 -15.87
CA SER A 22 -0.19 8.87 -16.98
C SER A 22 0.15 7.42 -16.59
N ARG A 23 0.00 7.07 -15.30
CA ARG A 23 0.19 5.71 -14.77
C ARG A 23 -1.15 5.18 -14.24
N SER A 24 -1.80 4.28 -14.99
CA SER A 24 -2.94 3.53 -14.43
C SER A 24 -2.40 2.41 -13.52
N ASN A 25 -2.09 2.74 -12.28
CA ASN A 25 -1.69 1.73 -11.29
C ASN A 25 -2.85 0.74 -11.09
N THR A 26 -2.54 -0.55 -11.16
CA THR A 26 -3.50 -1.60 -10.84
C THR A 26 -3.24 -2.08 -9.43
N TYR A 27 -4.13 -1.75 -8.50
CA TYR A 27 -4.06 -2.22 -7.12
C TYR A 27 -4.05 -3.75 -7.04
N LYS A 28 -3.15 -4.26 -6.20
CA LYS A 28 -2.98 -5.66 -5.80
C LYS A 28 -3.63 -5.93 -4.47
N TRP A 29 -3.49 -4.98 -3.56
CA TRP A 29 -4.07 -4.98 -2.24
C TRP A 29 -4.48 -3.57 -1.86
N SER A 30 -5.55 -3.45 -1.08
CA SER A 30 -5.94 -2.16 -0.52
C SER A 30 -6.59 -2.28 0.85
N GLN A 31 -5.94 -1.67 1.84
CA GLN A 31 -6.39 -1.44 3.20
C GLN A 31 -6.24 0.05 3.50
N LEU A 32 -7.32 0.81 3.31
CA LEU A 32 -7.33 2.26 3.52
C LEU A 32 -7.25 2.61 5.02
N PRO A 33 -6.68 3.77 5.38
CA PRO A 33 -6.59 4.22 6.78
C PRO A 33 -7.96 4.49 7.40
N ASP A 34 -8.09 4.18 8.70
CA ASP A 34 -9.26 4.58 9.49
C ASP A 34 -9.18 6.06 9.90
N LEU A 35 -9.74 6.96 9.08
CA LEU A 35 -9.80 8.39 9.41
C LEU A 35 -10.93 8.77 10.39
N SER A 36 -11.57 7.79 11.03
CA SER A 36 -12.54 8.05 12.08
C SER A 36 -11.86 8.25 13.44
N ILE A 37 -12.64 8.59 14.47
CA ILE A 37 -12.10 8.81 15.82
C ILE A 37 -11.50 7.55 16.46
N THR A 38 -11.75 6.36 15.90
CA THR A 38 -11.16 5.10 16.35
C THR A 38 -9.82 4.79 15.70
N GLY A 39 -9.47 5.52 14.63
CA GLY A 39 -8.18 5.46 13.96
C GLY A 39 -7.05 5.79 14.93
N ARG A 40 -5.97 5.03 14.84
CA ARG A 40 -4.81 5.20 15.71
C ARG A 40 -3.54 4.78 14.99
N ASP A 41 -2.42 5.25 15.51
CA ASP A 41 -1.12 4.80 15.05
C ASP A 41 -0.50 3.83 16.04
N ILE A 42 0.08 2.77 15.51
CA ILE A 42 0.90 1.83 16.28
C ILE A 42 2.36 2.18 16.03
N GLY A 43 3.11 2.42 17.11
CA GLY A 43 4.51 2.84 17.01
C GLY A 43 5.34 1.84 16.21
N ALA A 44 5.95 2.31 15.12
CA ALA A 44 6.67 1.50 14.14
C ALA A 44 8.00 2.17 13.78
N THR A 45 8.65 2.80 14.76
CA THR A 45 9.99 3.37 14.60
C THR A 45 11.02 2.40 15.17
N GLU A 46 12.16 2.26 14.50
CA GLU A 46 13.23 1.37 14.91
C GLU A 46 13.61 1.55 16.40
N PRO A 47 13.79 0.45 17.15
CA PRO A 47 13.90 -0.94 16.67
C PRO A 47 12.55 -1.67 16.48
N THR A 48 11.41 -1.00 16.63
CA THR A 48 10.09 -1.62 16.50
C THR A 48 9.74 -1.87 15.03
N VAL A 49 9.40 -3.12 14.72
CA VAL A 49 8.90 -3.55 13.40
C VAL A 49 7.49 -4.08 13.57
N LEU A 50 6.57 -3.60 12.72
CA LEU A 50 5.23 -4.15 12.61
C LEU A 50 5.09 -4.85 11.26
N ALA A 51 4.22 -5.84 11.19
CA ALA A 51 3.89 -6.51 9.93
C ALA A 51 2.39 -6.75 9.82
N ASP A 52 1.87 -6.68 8.60
CA ASP A 52 0.48 -6.99 8.28
C ASP A 52 0.38 -7.80 6.98
N ASP A 53 -0.69 -8.56 6.80
CA ASP A 53 -0.79 -9.57 5.75
C ASP A 53 -1.67 -9.15 4.56
N TRP A 54 -1.46 -9.83 3.43
CA TRP A 54 -2.30 -9.70 2.25
C TRP A 54 -2.35 -10.98 1.41
N GLU A 55 -3.45 -11.18 0.68
CA GLU A 55 -3.55 -12.24 -0.33
C GLU A 55 -3.15 -11.73 -1.73
N CYS A 56 -2.28 -12.48 -2.40
CA CYS A 56 -1.95 -12.26 -3.80
C CYS A 56 -3.09 -12.77 -4.72
N LEU A 57 -3.91 -11.88 -5.26
CA LEU A 57 -5.08 -12.29 -6.07
C LEU A 57 -4.78 -12.56 -7.56
N ASN A 58 -3.67 -12.06 -8.10
CA ASN A 58 -3.42 -12.09 -9.55
C ASN A 58 -1.98 -12.46 -9.97
N GLY A 59 -1.05 -12.68 -9.04
CA GLY A 59 0.31 -13.14 -9.32
C GLY A 59 1.22 -12.11 -10.03
N LEU A 60 0.75 -10.89 -10.23
CA LEU A 60 1.58 -9.83 -10.80
C LEU A 60 2.50 -9.25 -9.72
N PRO A 61 3.70 -8.77 -10.10
CA PRO A 61 4.64 -8.23 -9.13
C PRO A 61 4.16 -6.92 -8.52
N ILE A 62 4.58 -6.65 -7.29
CA ILE A 62 4.45 -5.34 -6.64
C ILE A 62 5.57 -4.46 -7.18
N THR A 63 5.22 -3.24 -7.56
CA THR A 63 6.21 -2.24 -8.01
C THR A 63 6.17 -0.98 -7.16
N ASP A 64 5.18 -0.84 -6.29
CA ASP A 64 4.87 0.40 -5.61
C ASP A 64 4.10 0.08 -4.31
N ILE A 65 4.53 0.73 -3.23
CA ILE A 65 4.00 0.55 -1.88
C ILE A 65 3.46 1.91 -1.43
N HIS A 66 2.21 1.92 -0.98
CA HIS A 66 1.60 3.06 -0.30
C HIS A 66 1.30 2.67 1.14
N TRP A 67 1.59 3.55 2.09
CA TRP A 67 1.32 3.31 3.49
C TRP A 67 0.91 4.60 4.19
N TRP A 68 0.26 4.48 5.33
CA TRP A 68 -0.23 5.62 6.09
C TRP A 68 0.31 5.62 7.52
N GLY A 69 0.50 6.82 8.06
CA GLY A 69 0.96 6.97 9.44
C GLY A 69 0.91 8.42 9.89
N SER A 70 0.99 8.60 11.21
CA SER A 70 1.11 9.91 11.84
C SER A 70 2.36 10.00 12.71
N TYR A 71 2.54 11.17 13.31
CA TYR A 71 3.68 11.50 14.16
C TYR A 71 3.22 11.79 15.58
N LEU A 72 3.73 11.02 16.54
CA LEU A 72 3.37 11.15 17.94
C LEU A 72 3.63 12.57 18.45
N GLY A 73 2.57 13.30 18.80
CA GLY A 73 2.61 14.63 19.42
C GLY A 73 2.90 15.79 18.47
N TRP A 74 2.99 15.57 17.15
CA TRP A 74 3.25 16.65 16.20
C TRP A 74 1.98 17.47 15.93
N GLU A 75 2.06 18.78 16.16
CA GLU A 75 0.95 19.75 15.92
C GLU A 75 -0.39 19.36 16.58
N GLU A 76 -0.37 18.57 17.66
CA GLU A 76 -1.58 17.99 18.27
C GLU A 76 -2.60 19.01 18.83
N ALA A 77 -2.20 20.27 18.97
CA ALA A 77 -3.06 21.38 19.39
C ALA A 77 -3.59 22.24 18.22
N ASN A 78 -3.25 21.87 16.97
CA ASN A 78 -3.54 22.65 15.78
C ASN A 78 -4.40 21.84 14.79
N PRO A 79 -5.64 22.24 14.50
CA PRO A 79 -6.49 21.53 13.53
C PRO A 79 -6.02 21.67 12.07
N THR A 80 -5.15 22.64 11.79
CA THR A 80 -4.70 22.99 10.43
C THR A 80 -3.18 23.21 10.44
N PRO A 81 -2.39 22.13 10.48
CA PRO A 81 -0.95 22.22 10.57
C PRO A 81 -0.34 22.72 9.26
N ASP A 82 0.83 23.35 9.36
CA ASP A 82 1.65 23.63 8.17
C ASP A 82 2.35 22.33 7.73
N THR A 83 1.93 21.77 6.59
CA THR A 83 2.49 20.52 6.09
C THR A 83 3.95 20.65 5.64
N PHE A 84 4.46 21.86 5.39
CA PHE A 84 5.87 22.06 5.04
C PHE A 84 6.82 21.83 6.22
N SER A 85 6.33 21.88 7.45
CA SER A 85 7.09 21.60 8.67
C SER A 85 6.83 20.19 9.23
N ALA A 86 6.13 19.34 8.48
CA ALA A 86 5.88 17.97 8.87
C ALA A 86 7.21 17.23 9.14
N PRO A 87 7.28 16.38 10.18
CA PRO A 87 8.42 15.51 10.38
C PRO A 87 8.51 14.57 9.18
N HIS A 88 9.71 14.04 8.95
CA HIS A 88 9.97 13.05 7.92
C HIS A 88 10.99 12.07 8.46
N PRO A 89 10.70 10.76 8.50
CA PRO A 89 11.70 9.75 8.79
C PRO A 89 12.82 9.82 7.77
N ASP A 90 14.05 9.58 8.21
CA ASP A 90 15.22 9.51 7.32
C ASP A 90 15.10 8.35 6.33
N ALA A 91 14.43 7.27 6.74
CA ALA A 91 14.09 6.17 5.87
C ALA A 91 12.86 5.39 6.37
N PHE A 92 12.29 4.59 5.47
CA PHE A 92 11.42 3.47 5.80
C PHE A 92 12.07 2.18 5.31
N ASN A 93 12.13 1.18 6.19
CA ASN A 93 12.60 -0.17 5.88
C ASN A 93 11.40 -1.07 5.67
N PHE A 94 11.42 -1.82 4.57
CA PHE A 94 10.37 -2.75 4.19
C PHE A 94 10.94 -4.16 4.03
N SER A 95 10.18 -5.16 4.45
CA SER A 95 10.42 -6.54 4.03
C SER A 95 9.12 -7.27 3.68
N MET A 96 9.25 -8.26 2.80
CA MET A 96 8.18 -9.16 2.41
C MET A 96 8.51 -10.58 2.84
N HIS A 97 7.56 -11.23 3.51
CA HIS A 97 7.72 -12.56 4.06
C HIS A 97 6.66 -13.54 3.54
N THR A 98 6.99 -14.83 3.52
CA THR A 98 5.98 -15.89 3.36
C THR A 98 5.06 -15.93 4.58
N ASP A 99 3.84 -16.40 4.41
CA ASP A 99 2.95 -16.68 5.55
C ASP A 99 3.34 -17.96 6.33
N VAL A 100 3.17 -17.94 7.66
CA VAL A 100 3.08 -19.12 8.52
C VAL A 100 1.61 -19.28 8.94
N PRO A 101 0.81 -20.08 8.23
CA PRO A 101 -0.64 -20.10 8.41
C PRO A 101 -1.08 -20.83 9.69
N LEU A 102 -2.37 -20.67 10.00
CA LEU A 102 -3.09 -21.58 10.90
C LEU A 102 -3.43 -22.92 10.20
N PRO A 103 -3.53 -24.03 10.96
CA PRO A 103 -3.20 -24.16 12.37
C PRO A 103 -1.69 -24.28 12.60
N ASN A 104 -1.20 -23.63 13.65
CA ASN A 104 0.16 -23.79 14.16
C ASN A 104 0.14 -23.79 15.70
N GLN A 105 1.29 -24.02 16.34
CA GLN A 105 1.38 -24.14 17.81
C GLN A 105 1.14 -22.84 18.58
N PHE A 106 1.15 -21.69 17.91
CA PHE A 106 1.03 -20.36 18.52
C PHE A 106 -0.41 -19.82 18.47
N GLY A 107 -1.23 -20.32 17.55
CA GLY A 107 -2.66 -19.99 17.49
C GLY A 107 -3.01 -18.72 16.71
N TYR A 108 -2.07 -18.18 15.92
CA TYR A 108 -2.24 -17.06 14.98
C TYR A 108 -1.26 -17.22 13.80
N SER A 109 -1.55 -16.65 12.63
CA SER A 109 -0.55 -16.52 11.55
C SER A 109 0.47 -15.41 11.83
N PHE A 110 1.64 -15.50 11.22
CA PHE A 110 2.72 -14.51 11.39
C PHE A 110 3.74 -14.58 10.23
N PRO A 111 4.60 -13.56 10.07
CA PRO A 111 5.65 -13.55 9.07
C PRO A 111 6.62 -14.73 9.19
N GLY A 112 6.83 -15.45 8.08
CA GLY A 112 7.74 -16.57 7.93
C GLY A 112 9.07 -16.16 7.30
N GLN A 113 9.45 -16.86 6.23
CA GLN A 113 10.72 -16.63 5.55
C GLN A 113 10.75 -15.27 4.83
N LEU A 114 11.81 -14.51 5.04
CA LEU A 114 12.12 -13.30 4.28
C LEU A 114 12.34 -13.65 2.80
N ILE A 115 11.63 -12.95 1.91
CA ILE A 115 11.71 -13.13 0.45
C ILE A 115 12.37 -11.91 -0.20
N ASN A 116 11.92 -10.71 0.18
CA ASN A 116 12.39 -9.45 -0.39
C ASN A 116 12.54 -8.37 0.70
N GLY A 117 13.37 -7.37 0.42
CA GLY A 117 13.51 -6.18 1.26
C GLY A 117 13.80 -4.96 0.41
N ALA A 118 13.42 -3.79 0.91
CA ALA A 118 13.68 -2.51 0.30
C ALA A 118 13.83 -1.43 1.37
N GLN A 119 14.46 -0.33 0.99
CA GLN A 119 14.57 0.85 1.84
C GLN A 119 14.20 2.07 1.00
N ALA A 120 13.29 2.89 1.51
CA ALA A 120 12.96 4.19 0.95
C ALA A 120 13.66 5.26 1.79
N LEU A 121 14.76 5.81 1.29
CA LEU A 121 15.42 6.95 1.91
C LEU A 121 14.58 8.21 1.71
N GLN A 122 14.75 9.20 2.59
CA GLN A 122 14.17 10.52 2.42
C GLN A 122 14.49 11.08 1.02
N GLY A 123 13.46 11.58 0.33
CA GLY A 123 13.54 12.04 -1.06
C GLY A 123 13.32 10.96 -2.12
N GLN A 124 13.24 9.68 -1.73
CA GLN A 124 12.81 8.58 -2.62
C GLN A 124 11.32 8.26 -2.48
N TYR A 125 10.72 8.62 -1.35
CA TYR A 125 9.27 8.54 -1.16
C TYR A 125 8.62 9.92 -1.30
N THR A 126 7.35 9.93 -1.69
CA THR A 126 6.48 11.11 -1.59
C THR A 126 5.64 11.04 -0.34
N VAL A 127 5.16 12.18 0.15
CA VAL A 127 4.34 12.28 1.36
C VAL A 127 3.29 13.37 1.20
N GLU A 128 2.07 13.10 1.65
CA GLU A 128 0.93 14.01 1.58
C GLU A 128 0.05 13.88 2.84
N LEU A 129 -0.42 15.00 3.39
CA LEU A 129 -1.44 14.99 4.45
C LEU A 129 -2.79 14.61 3.85
N ILE A 130 -3.38 13.50 4.30
CA ILE A 130 -4.66 13.01 3.76
C ILE A 130 -5.84 13.21 4.71
N GLY A 131 -5.58 13.49 6.00
CA GLY A 131 -6.64 13.69 6.98
C GLY A 131 -6.15 14.21 8.32
N THR A 132 -7.08 14.74 9.10
CA THR A 132 -6.85 15.11 10.50
C THR A 132 -8.00 14.56 11.33
N ILE A 133 -7.66 13.77 12.35
CA ILE A 133 -8.61 13.15 13.27
C ILE A 133 -8.66 14.02 14.52
N ASP A 134 -9.86 14.50 14.88
CA ASP A 134 -10.10 15.22 16.13
C ASP A 134 -10.46 14.22 17.24
N LYS A 135 -9.54 14.04 18.20
CA LYS A 135 -9.71 13.18 19.38
C LYS A 135 -10.11 13.98 20.62
N GLY A 136 -11.03 14.93 20.45
CA GLY A 136 -11.54 15.76 21.54
C GLY A 136 -10.69 17.00 21.82
N GLY A 137 -10.23 17.65 20.75
CA GLY A 137 -9.32 18.81 20.79
C GLY A 137 -7.83 18.44 20.77
N ILE A 138 -7.52 17.15 20.66
CA ILE A 138 -6.18 16.63 20.37
C ILE A 138 -6.22 16.10 18.93
N PHE A 139 -5.41 16.67 18.05
CA PHE A 139 -5.43 16.38 16.62
C PHE A 139 -4.35 15.37 16.25
N GLU A 140 -4.72 14.39 15.41
CA GLU A 140 -3.80 13.44 14.80
C GLU A 140 -3.81 13.66 13.28
N HIS A 141 -2.63 13.97 12.72
CA HIS A 141 -2.48 14.28 11.30
C HIS A 141 -1.97 13.06 10.55
N VAL A 142 -2.83 12.47 9.73
CA VAL A 142 -2.53 11.21 9.02
C VAL A 142 -1.95 11.54 7.65
N PHE A 143 -0.77 11.01 7.38
CA PHE A 143 -0.04 11.19 6.13
C PHE A 143 -0.07 9.91 5.31
N GLN A 144 -0.17 10.06 4.00
CA GLN A 144 0.10 9.01 3.02
C GLN A 144 1.53 9.13 2.54
N TYR A 145 2.19 8.00 2.39
CA TYR A 145 3.50 7.89 1.76
C TYR A 145 3.42 6.97 0.55
N ASN A 146 4.22 7.25 -0.47
CA ASN A 146 4.30 6.43 -1.67
C ASN A 146 5.76 6.20 -2.06
N PHE A 147 6.11 4.96 -2.41
CA PHE A 147 7.45 4.56 -2.81
C PHE A 147 7.41 3.57 -3.98
N ASP A 148 7.97 4.00 -5.11
CA ASP A 148 8.24 3.14 -6.27
C ASP A 148 9.43 2.22 -5.93
N LEU A 149 9.20 0.91 -5.90
CA LEU A 149 10.24 -0.09 -5.70
C LEU A 149 11.24 -0.03 -6.87
N THR A 150 12.55 -0.03 -6.55
CA THR A 150 13.60 -0.11 -7.57
C THR A 150 13.57 -1.44 -8.30
N ASP A 151 13.33 -2.53 -7.56
CA ASP A 151 13.18 -3.88 -8.08
C ASP A 151 11.79 -4.42 -7.72
N PRO A 152 10.99 -4.92 -8.68
CA PRO A 152 9.67 -5.47 -8.40
C PRO A 152 9.73 -6.69 -7.48
N TRP A 153 8.75 -6.81 -6.57
CA TRP A 153 8.62 -7.98 -5.71
C TRP A 153 7.64 -8.99 -6.30
N PHE A 154 8.11 -10.21 -6.54
CA PHE A 154 7.32 -11.25 -7.17
C PHE A 154 6.49 -12.04 -6.15
N GLN A 155 5.27 -12.39 -6.54
CA GLN A 155 4.32 -13.14 -5.73
C GLN A 155 3.59 -14.18 -6.58
N GLN A 156 3.08 -15.23 -5.93
CA GLN A 156 2.29 -16.27 -6.58
C GLN A 156 0.83 -16.11 -6.21
N GLN A 157 -0.05 -16.27 -7.21
CA GLN A 157 -1.49 -16.16 -7.02
C GLN A 157 -2.01 -17.17 -5.99
N GLY A 158 -2.88 -16.71 -5.08
CA GLY A 158 -3.54 -17.50 -4.04
C GLY A 158 -2.69 -17.74 -2.79
N LEU A 159 -1.50 -17.12 -2.68
CA LEU A 159 -0.68 -17.17 -1.48
C LEU A 159 -0.83 -15.89 -0.65
N ILE A 160 -0.68 -16.05 0.67
CA ILE A 160 -0.63 -14.97 1.65
C ILE A 160 0.83 -14.57 1.88
N TYR A 161 1.06 -13.27 2.00
CA TYR A 161 2.35 -12.67 2.29
C TYR A 161 2.20 -11.62 3.39
N TRP A 162 3.32 -11.24 3.99
CA TRP A 162 3.38 -10.24 5.05
C TRP A 162 4.29 -9.08 4.66
N LEU A 163 3.87 -7.85 4.98
CA LEU A 163 4.60 -6.61 4.73
C LEU A 163 5.04 -6.07 6.08
N ASP A 164 6.34 -5.99 6.26
CA ASP A 164 6.95 -5.38 7.44
C ASP A 164 7.30 -3.92 7.13
N ILE A 165 7.03 -3.02 8.06
CA ILE A 165 7.46 -1.61 7.96
C ILE A 165 8.08 -1.15 9.28
N SER A 166 9.20 -0.44 9.18
CA SER A 166 9.77 0.35 10.27
C SER A 166 10.37 1.65 9.76
N ALA A 167 10.13 2.75 10.48
CA ALA A 167 10.74 4.06 10.23
C ALA A 167 12.10 4.16 10.92
N SER A 168 13.10 4.71 10.22
CA SER A 168 14.44 4.99 10.75
C SER A 168 14.67 6.50 10.90
N TYR A 169 15.44 6.89 11.92
CA TYR A 169 15.88 8.25 12.16
C TYR A 169 17.39 8.27 12.45
N ASN A 170 18.14 9.16 11.79
CA ASN A 170 19.56 9.36 11.99
C ASN A 170 19.79 10.40 13.11
N ASP A 171 19.85 9.96 14.37
CA ASP A 171 20.45 10.67 15.53
C ASP A 171 19.92 12.10 15.89
N PRO A 172 19.57 12.39 17.17
CA PRO A 172 18.85 11.52 18.09
C PRO A 172 17.43 11.25 17.56
N ILE A 173 16.75 10.25 18.16
CA ILE A 173 15.35 9.87 17.86
C ILE A 173 14.54 11.15 17.60
N GLY A 174 13.97 11.26 16.39
CA GLY A 174 13.24 12.45 15.97
C GLY A 174 12.22 12.87 17.02
N ASN A 175 12.03 14.18 17.20
CA ASN A 175 11.12 14.74 18.22
C ASN A 175 9.69 14.18 18.12
N PHE A 176 9.33 13.65 16.95
CA PHE A 176 8.04 13.05 16.69
C PHE A 176 8.24 11.70 16.00
N LEU A 177 7.97 10.63 16.76
CA LEU A 177 8.09 9.25 16.31
C LEU A 177 6.96 8.89 15.34
N TRP A 178 7.30 8.18 14.28
CA TRP A 178 6.33 7.69 13.32
C TRP A 178 5.64 6.42 13.83
N GLY A 179 4.33 6.36 13.64
CA GLY A 179 3.53 5.16 13.82
C GLY A 179 2.77 4.80 12.55
N TRP A 180 2.58 3.50 12.33
CA TRP A 180 1.79 2.98 11.22
C TRP A 180 0.31 3.06 11.58
N HIS A 181 -0.47 3.73 10.74
CA HIS A 181 -1.87 3.96 10.96
C HIS A 181 -2.70 2.69 10.79
N THR A 182 -3.72 2.52 11.63
CA THR A 182 -4.65 1.39 11.52
C THR A 182 -5.51 1.46 10.26
N ALA A 183 -5.79 0.30 9.68
CA ALA A 183 -6.74 0.15 8.58
C ALA A 183 -8.19 0.29 9.05
N LYS A 184 -9.04 0.76 8.15
CA LYS A 184 -10.50 0.85 8.33
C LYS A 184 -11.20 -0.51 8.32
N THR A 185 -10.61 -1.47 7.62
CA THR A 185 -11.15 -2.82 7.44
C THR A 185 -10.14 -3.84 7.88
N GLN A 186 -10.61 -4.89 8.53
CA GLN A 186 -9.81 -6.05 8.91
C GLN A 186 -9.91 -7.13 7.84
N TRP A 187 -8.85 -7.88 7.66
CA TRP A 187 -8.73 -9.06 6.82
C TRP A 187 -7.87 -10.12 7.53
N ASN A 188 -8.18 -11.39 7.29
CA ASN A 188 -7.47 -12.56 7.87
C ASN A 188 -7.17 -12.49 9.38
N ASP A 189 -5.91 -12.28 9.78
CA ASP A 189 -5.42 -12.26 11.15
C ASP A 189 -4.83 -10.90 11.51
N SER A 190 -4.73 -10.60 12.81
CA SER A 190 -4.22 -9.31 13.27
C SER A 190 -2.79 -9.07 12.77
N ALA A 191 -2.49 -7.81 12.43
CA ALA A 191 -1.13 -7.32 12.33
C ALA A 191 -0.33 -7.70 13.59
N VAL A 192 0.97 -7.87 13.42
CA VAL A 192 1.89 -8.33 14.47
C VAL A 192 3.00 -7.34 14.72
N ILE A 193 3.53 -7.36 15.95
CA ILE A 193 4.74 -6.62 16.35
C ILE A 193 5.87 -7.61 16.62
N ALA A 194 7.07 -7.28 16.13
CA ALA A 194 8.26 -8.11 16.30
C ALA A 194 8.73 -8.13 17.77
N ILE A 195 9.13 -9.30 18.26
CA ILE A 195 9.80 -9.49 19.55
C ILE A 195 11.11 -10.26 19.31
N PRO A 196 12.22 -9.56 19.07
CA PRO A 196 13.52 -10.18 18.87
C PRO A 196 13.91 -11.10 20.04
N GLY A 197 14.33 -12.32 19.74
CA GLY A 197 14.79 -13.29 20.74
C GLY A 197 13.68 -14.13 21.39
N ALA A 198 12.42 -13.94 21.01
CA ALA A 198 11.31 -14.82 21.39
C ALA A 198 10.85 -15.69 20.21
N ALA A 199 10.19 -16.81 20.48
CA ALA A 199 9.47 -17.59 19.46
C ALA A 199 7.96 -17.28 19.57
N PRO A 200 7.23 -17.03 18.47
CA PRO A 200 7.67 -17.11 17.07
C PRO A 200 8.49 -15.90 16.60
N GLY A 201 8.69 -14.90 17.46
CA GLY A 201 9.34 -13.63 17.12
C GLY A 201 8.34 -12.54 16.76
N TRP A 202 7.04 -12.85 16.85
CA TRP A 202 5.91 -11.99 16.52
C TRP A 202 4.81 -12.18 17.55
N ILE A 203 4.10 -11.12 17.91
CA ILE A 203 2.85 -11.21 18.68
C ILE A 203 1.74 -10.38 18.01
N PRO A 204 0.48 -10.82 18.07
CA PRO A 204 -0.65 -10.04 17.57
C PRO A 204 -0.80 -8.69 18.28
N ILE A 205 -1.16 -7.66 17.53
CA ILE A 205 -1.47 -6.32 18.03
C ILE A 205 -2.96 -6.26 18.34
N GLU A 206 -3.34 -6.44 19.61
CA GLU A 206 -4.75 -6.46 20.04
C GLU A 206 -4.97 -5.62 21.30
N PRO A 207 -4.72 -4.29 21.26
CA PRO A 207 -4.67 -3.44 22.46
C PRO A 207 -6.02 -3.34 23.20
N THR A 208 -7.14 -3.58 22.51
CA THR A 208 -8.50 -3.61 23.08
C THR A 208 -9.10 -5.02 23.11
N GLY A 209 -8.30 -6.05 22.79
CA GLY A 209 -8.79 -7.42 22.57
C GLY A 209 -9.49 -7.63 21.23
N GLU A 210 -9.45 -6.64 20.35
CA GLU A 210 -9.92 -6.73 18.96
C GLU A 210 -8.73 -6.77 18.01
N LYS A 211 -8.89 -7.47 16.88
CA LYS A 211 -7.90 -7.52 15.80
C LYS A 211 -7.57 -6.13 15.28
N VAL A 212 -6.35 -5.94 14.84
CA VAL A 212 -5.88 -4.68 14.27
C VAL A 212 -5.12 -4.98 13.01
N ASP A 213 -5.48 -4.27 11.96
CA ASP A 213 -4.75 -4.28 10.69
C ASP A 213 -4.19 -2.89 10.46
N LEU A 214 -3.18 -2.80 9.61
CA LEU A 214 -2.45 -1.60 9.30
C LEU A 214 -2.75 -1.14 7.87
N ALA A 215 -2.75 0.16 7.66
CA ALA A 215 -3.18 0.73 6.39
C ALA A 215 -2.05 0.69 5.37
N PHE A 216 -2.24 -0.04 4.27
CA PHE A 216 -1.34 -0.06 3.13
C PHE A 216 -2.05 -0.45 1.83
N GLU A 217 -1.48 -0.01 0.72
CA GLU A 217 -1.85 -0.42 -0.62
C GLU A 217 -0.62 -0.93 -1.35
N LEU A 218 -0.81 -1.97 -2.14
CA LEU A 218 0.22 -2.52 -3.01
C LEU A 218 -0.26 -2.37 -4.44
N SER A 219 0.59 -1.86 -5.32
CA SER A 219 0.21 -1.59 -6.70
C SER A 219 1.23 -2.20 -7.67
N THR A 220 0.78 -2.40 -8.91
CA THR A 220 1.67 -2.68 -10.03
C THR A 220 1.47 -1.60 -11.09
N VAL A 221 2.58 -1.10 -11.62
CA VAL A 221 2.59 -0.33 -12.86
C VAL A 221 2.63 -1.35 -14.00
N PRO A 222 1.58 -1.47 -14.82
CA PRO A 222 1.62 -2.36 -15.98
C PRO A 222 2.75 -1.92 -16.91
N GLU A 223 3.69 -2.80 -17.24
CA GLU A 223 4.66 -2.48 -18.29
C GLU A 223 3.90 -2.13 -19.59
N PRO A 224 4.40 -1.18 -20.39
CA PRO A 224 3.76 -0.80 -21.65
C PRO A 224 3.45 -1.99 -22.57
N GLY A 225 4.24 -3.07 -22.51
CA GLY A 225 4.02 -4.31 -23.28
C GLY A 225 2.74 -5.08 -22.88
N VAL A 226 2.34 -5.03 -21.62
CA VAL A 226 1.12 -5.70 -21.12
C VAL A 226 -0.13 -4.97 -21.63
N MET A 227 -0.11 -3.64 -21.69
CA MET A 227 -1.18 -2.82 -22.26
C MET A 227 -1.38 -3.10 -23.76
N ILE A 228 -0.29 -3.35 -24.49
CA ILE A 228 -0.33 -3.70 -25.92
C ILE A 228 -0.98 -5.07 -26.14
N LEU A 229 -0.72 -6.06 -25.30
CA LEU A 229 -1.32 -7.40 -25.40
C LEU A 229 -2.84 -7.39 -25.18
N PHE A 230 -3.34 -6.59 -24.23
CA PHE A 230 -4.79 -6.39 -24.05
C PHE A 230 -5.43 -5.68 -25.26
N GLY A 231 -4.74 -4.71 -25.85
CA GLY A 231 -5.18 -4.04 -27.08
C GLY A 231 -5.33 -5.00 -28.28
N PHE A 232 -4.36 -5.89 -28.48
CA PHE A 232 -4.44 -6.89 -29.56
C PHE A 232 -5.45 -8.01 -29.30
N GLY A 233 -5.68 -8.40 -28.04
CA GLY A 233 -6.70 -9.38 -27.67
C GLY A 233 -8.12 -8.94 -28.06
N ILE A 234 -8.43 -7.66 -27.85
CA ILE A 234 -9.73 -7.07 -28.23
C ILE A 234 -9.87 -6.99 -29.75
N ILE A 235 -8.84 -6.53 -30.47
CA ILE A 235 -8.85 -6.45 -31.95
C ILE A 235 -8.97 -7.84 -32.58
N GLY A 236 -8.24 -8.84 -32.07
CA GLY A 236 -8.29 -10.21 -32.56
C GLY A 236 -9.67 -10.86 -32.41
N TRP A 237 -10.39 -10.55 -31.33
CA TRP A 237 -11.77 -11.02 -31.13
C TRP A 237 -12.74 -10.40 -32.14
N PHE A 238 -12.63 -9.10 -32.42
CA PHE A 238 -13.46 -8.42 -33.42
C PHE A 238 -13.18 -8.91 -34.85
N VAL A 239 -11.91 -9.15 -35.20
CA VAL A 239 -11.53 -9.68 -36.52
C VAL A 239 -12.06 -11.11 -36.71
N ARG A 240 -12.03 -11.94 -35.65
CA ARG A 240 -12.53 -13.32 -35.71
C ARG A 240 -14.06 -13.41 -35.83
N ARG A 241 -14.79 -12.44 -35.27
CA ARG A 241 -16.26 -12.37 -35.37
C ARG A 241 -16.74 -11.93 -36.76
N ARG A 242 -15.94 -11.13 -37.48
CA ARG A 242 -16.28 -10.65 -38.83
C ARG A 242 -16.10 -11.69 -39.94
N ASN A 243 -15.29 -12.73 -39.69
CA ASN A 243 -15.03 -13.81 -40.66
C ASN A 243 -15.95 -15.04 -40.47
N ARG A 244 -16.97 -14.95 -39.62
CA ARG A 244 -17.97 -16.01 -39.36
C ARG A 244 -19.41 -15.61 -39.71
N MET A 245 -19.59 -14.56 -40.51
CA MET A 245 -20.86 -14.18 -41.12
C MET A 245 -20.72 -14.16 -42.63
#